data_AF-A0A6I1ZHW3-F1
#
_entry.id   AF-A0A6I1ZHW3-F1
#
_cell.length_a   1.000
_cell.length_b   1.000
_cell.length_c   1.000
_cell.angle_alpha   90.00
_cell.angle_beta   90.00
_cell.angle_gamma   90.00
#
_symmetry.space_group_name_H-M   'P 1'
#
loop_
_entity.id
_entity.type
_entity.pdbx_description
1 polymer ?
#
loop_
_entity_poly.entity_id
_entity_poly.type
_entity_poly.pdbx_seq_one_letter_code
_entity_poly.pdbx_strand_id
1 'polypeptide(L)'
;MFTRLKQNRRLLILLALGAFLLFCLLIAVSLGAVPISPLDIIKMTLNKTGLFHFTATWQSSDETILFLIRLPRVIAGSLVGAALASAGVLFQGMLRNPMADPYIIGTSAGAAFGATIAMMLPVSVAFLSFGLVPIAAFFGALGAVLLVS
;
A
#
# COMPACT_ATOMS: atom_id res chain seq x y z
N MET A 1 -24.41 26.36 16.36
CA MET A 1 -24.92 26.12 14.99
C MET A 1 -23.78 25.95 13.97
N PHE A 2 -22.77 26.84 13.93
CA PHE A 2 -21.62 26.75 13.00
C PHE A 2 -20.76 25.47 13.11
N THR A 3 -20.67 24.85 14.28
CA THR A 3 -19.96 23.58 14.50
C THR A 3 -20.61 22.39 13.77
N ARG A 4 -21.95 22.32 13.73
CA ARG A 4 -22.67 21.22 13.03
C ARG A 4 -22.54 21.29 11.50
N LEU A 5 -22.52 22.50 10.93
CA LEU A 5 -22.30 22.68 9.48
C LEU A 5 -20.87 22.29 9.06
N LYS A 6 -19.85 22.62 9.87
CA LYS A 6 -18.47 22.15 9.65
C LYS A 6 -18.34 20.63 9.81
N GLN A 7 -19.07 20.04 10.77
CA GLN A 7 -19.06 18.59 11.02
C GLN A 7 -19.65 17.80 9.84
N ASN A 8 -20.79 18.25 9.29
CA ASN A 8 -21.40 17.61 8.12
C ASN A 8 -20.50 17.70 6.89
N ARG A 9 -19.83 18.84 6.65
CA ARG A 9 -18.86 18.97 5.55
C ARG A 9 -17.66 18.04 5.70
N ARG A 10 -17.11 17.90 6.90
CA ARG A 10 -16.00 16.96 7.16
C ARG A 10 -16.42 15.52 6.90
N LEU A 11 -17.59 15.12 7.37
CA LEU A 11 -18.13 13.78 7.12
C LEU A 11 -18.31 13.53 5.62
N LEU A 12 -18.88 14.48 4.89
CA LEU A 12 -19.03 14.38 3.43
C LEU A 12 -17.68 14.25 2.71
N ILE A 13 -16.66 15.01 3.12
CA ILE A 13 -15.31 14.90 2.55
C ILE A 13 -14.71 13.52 2.83
N LEU A 14 -14.82 13.01 4.05
CA LEU A 14 -14.30 11.68 4.41
C LEU A 14 -15.01 10.57 3.64
N LEU A 15 -16.34 10.66 3.49
CA LEU A 15 -17.11 9.72 2.67
C LEU A 15 -16.70 9.79 1.20
N ALA A 16 -16.52 10.99 0.64
CA ALA A 16 -16.09 11.18 -0.73
C ALA A 16 -14.67 10.62 -0.98
N LEU A 17 -13.73 10.88 -0.07
CA LEU A 17 -12.37 10.32 -0.15
C LEU A 17 -12.36 8.80 0.02
N GLY A 18 -13.19 8.26 0.93
CA GLY A 18 -13.36 6.82 1.10
C GLY A 18 -13.91 6.15 -0.15
N ALA A 19 -14.94 6.75 -0.77
CA ALA A 19 -15.49 6.27 -2.04
C ALA A 19 -14.45 6.35 -3.18
N PHE A 20 -13.69 7.45 -3.25
CA PHE A 20 -12.62 7.62 -4.23
C PHE A 20 -11.50 6.59 -4.04
N LEU A 21 -11.11 6.30 -2.79
CA LEU A 21 -10.15 5.24 -2.48
C LEU A 21 -10.65 3.88 -2.98
N LEU A 22 -11.90 3.51 -2.68
CA LEU A 22 -12.49 2.24 -3.15
C LEU A 22 -12.51 2.17 -4.68
N PHE A 23 -12.86 3.27 -5.35
CA PHE A 23 -12.81 3.36 -6.81
C PHE A 23 -11.40 3.14 -7.37
N CYS A 24 -10.39 3.79 -6.78
CA CYS A 24 -8.98 3.59 -7.14
C CYS A 24 -8.52 2.16 -6.92
N LEU A 25 -8.93 1.50 -5.82
CA LEU A 25 -8.60 0.10 -5.55
C LEU A 25 -9.21 -0.83 -6.62
N LEU A 26 -10.47 -0.62 -7.00
CA LEU A 26 -11.13 -1.39 -8.06
C LEU A 26 -10.40 -1.24 -9.40
N ILE A 27 -10.04 -0.02 -9.77
CA ILE A 27 -9.25 0.25 -10.99
C ILE A 27 -7.88 -0.42 -10.91
N ALA A 28 -7.18 -0.29 -9.78
CA ALA A 28 -5.85 -0.86 -9.59
C ALA A 28 -5.83 -2.39 -9.68
N VAL A 29 -6.89 -3.06 -9.24
CA VAL A 29 -7.05 -4.52 -9.40
C VAL A 29 -7.44 -4.91 -10.82
N SER A 30 -8.21 -4.07 -11.51
CA SER A 30 -8.68 -4.32 -12.89
C SER A 30 -7.59 -4.14 -13.94
N LEU A 31 -6.72 -3.14 -13.76
CA LEU A 31 -5.60 -2.87 -14.64
C LEU A 31 -4.44 -3.84 -14.38
N GLY A 32 -4.03 -4.58 -15.40
CA GLY A 32 -2.89 -5.48 -15.33
C GLY A 32 -2.50 -6.02 -16.70
N ALA A 33 -1.46 -6.86 -16.74
CA ALA A 33 -0.95 -7.46 -17.98
C ALA A 33 -2.01 -8.33 -18.70
N VAL A 34 -2.97 -8.88 -17.95
CA VAL A 34 -4.12 -9.62 -18.49
C VAL A 34 -5.37 -8.75 -18.30
N PRO A 35 -6.11 -8.40 -19.35
CA PRO A 35 -7.36 -7.67 -19.19
C PRO A 35 -8.41 -8.58 -18.53
N ILE A 36 -8.84 -8.22 -17.31
CA ILE A 36 -9.92 -8.91 -16.59
C ILE A 36 -11.02 -7.89 -16.36
N SER A 37 -12.27 -8.25 -16.69
CA SER A 37 -13.41 -7.34 -16.51
C SER A 37 -13.61 -7.01 -15.02
N PRO A 38 -13.87 -5.75 -14.65
CA PRO A 38 -14.16 -5.36 -13.27
C PRO A 38 -15.34 -6.14 -12.66
N LEU A 39 -16.32 -6.50 -13.48
CA LEU A 39 -17.47 -7.30 -13.05
C LEU A 39 -17.05 -8.72 -12.66
N ASP A 40 -16.13 -9.33 -13.39
CA ASP A 40 -15.64 -10.67 -13.10
C ASP A 40 -14.80 -10.66 -11.83
N ILE A 41 -14.00 -9.61 -11.57
CA ILE A 41 -13.26 -9.45 -10.31
C ILE A 41 -14.21 -9.40 -9.10
N ILE A 42 -15.31 -8.65 -9.20
CA ILE A 42 -16.31 -8.57 -8.12
C ILE A 42 -16.96 -9.94 -7.91
N LYS A 43 -17.37 -10.61 -9.00
CA LYS A 43 -17.98 -11.95 -8.92
C LYS A 43 -17.01 -12.98 -8.35
N MET A 44 -15.75 -13.02 -8.79
CA MET A 44 -14.70 -13.89 -8.25
C MET A 44 -14.49 -13.66 -6.75
N THR A 45 -14.45 -12.38 -6.34
CA THR A 45 -14.25 -12.01 -4.94
C THR A 45 -15.43 -12.46 -4.08
N LEU A 46 -16.67 -12.24 -4.53
CA LEU A 46 -17.88 -12.68 -3.84
C LEU A 46 -18.01 -14.21 -3.83
N ASN A 47 -17.68 -14.89 -4.92
CA ASN A 47 -17.77 -16.34 -5.01
C ASN A 47 -16.85 -17.03 -3.99
N LYS A 48 -15.65 -16.48 -3.78
CA LYS A 48 -14.70 -16.97 -2.77
C LYS A 48 -15.17 -16.77 -1.32
N THR A 49 -16.13 -15.88 -1.06
CA THR A 49 -16.70 -15.70 0.28
C THR A 49 -17.62 -16.85 0.71
N GLY A 50 -18.04 -17.71 -0.23
CA GLY A 50 -18.94 -18.84 0.03
C GLY A 50 -20.41 -18.43 0.28
N LEU A 51 -20.71 -17.13 0.33
CA LEU A 51 -22.06 -16.59 0.55
C LEU A 51 -22.85 -16.45 -0.76
N PHE A 52 -22.17 -16.36 -1.89
CA PHE A 52 -22.76 -16.17 -3.21
C PHE A 52 -22.15 -17.15 -4.19
N HIS A 53 -22.97 -17.82 -4.99
CA HIS A 53 -22.51 -18.71 -6.05
C HIS A 53 -22.86 -18.09 -7.41
N PHE A 54 -21.85 -17.57 -8.10
CA PHE A 54 -21.99 -17.07 -9.46
C PHE A 54 -21.43 -18.11 -10.45
N THR A 55 -22.06 -18.24 -11.61
CA THR A 55 -21.50 -19.06 -12.69
C THR A 55 -20.19 -18.44 -13.15
N ALA A 56 -19.11 -19.22 -13.11
CA ALA A 56 -17.78 -18.77 -13.52
C ALA A 56 -17.77 -18.44 -15.02
N THR A 57 -17.63 -17.16 -15.35
CA THR A 57 -17.44 -16.64 -16.71
C THR A 57 -15.97 -16.47 -17.06
N TRP A 58 -15.06 -16.82 -16.15
CA TRP A 58 -13.63 -16.54 -16.19
C TRP A 58 -12.78 -17.81 -16.11
N GLN A 59 -11.48 -17.70 -16.40
CA GLN A 59 -10.56 -18.83 -16.30
C GLN A 59 -10.02 -18.98 -14.87
N SER A 60 -9.67 -20.20 -14.45
CA SER A 60 -9.07 -20.45 -13.13
C SER A 60 -7.73 -19.73 -12.93
N SER A 61 -7.01 -19.46 -14.02
CA SER A 61 -5.79 -18.64 -14.00
C SER A 61 -6.07 -17.19 -13.58
N ASP A 62 -7.23 -16.63 -13.95
CA ASP A 62 -7.61 -15.25 -13.60
C ASP A 62 -7.81 -15.09 -12.09
N GLU A 63 -8.44 -16.08 -11.44
CA GLU A 63 -8.59 -16.12 -9.98
C GLU A 63 -7.22 -16.17 -9.30
N THR A 64 -6.31 -17.00 -9.82
CA THR A 64 -4.96 -17.14 -9.27
C THR A 64 -4.20 -15.81 -9.36
N ILE A 65 -4.26 -15.15 -10.52
CA ILE A 65 -3.64 -13.83 -10.74
C ILE A 65 -4.27 -12.79 -9.80
N LEU A 66 -5.59 -12.79 -9.66
CA LEU A 66 -6.29 -11.85 -8.79
C LEU A 66 -5.85 -11.99 -7.33
N PHE A 67 -5.93 -13.20 -6.77
CA PHE A 67 -5.72 -13.44 -5.34
C PHE A 67 -4.25 -13.53 -4.92
N LEU A 68 -3.37 -14.07 -5.77
CA LEU A 68 -1.96 -14.26 -5.40
C LEU A 68 -1.04 -13.13 -5.86
N ILE A 69 -1.45 -12.34 -6.85
CA ILE A 69 -0.59 -11.31 -7.45
C ILE A 69 -1.19 -9.91 -7.26
N ARG A 70 -2.41 -9.68 -7.74
CA ARG A 70 -2.98 -8.31 -7.78
C ARG A 70 -3.43 -7.80 -6.42
N LEU A 71 -4.25 -8.56 -5.71
CA LEU A 71 -4.77 -8.15 -4.41
C LEU A 71 -3.66 -7.85 -3.39
N PRO A 72 -2.65 -8.73 -3.20
CA PRO A 72 -1.54 -8.44 -2.29
C PRO A 72 -0.80 -7.15 -2.65
N ARG A 73 -0.56 -6.91 -3.95
CA ARG A 73 0.13 -5.71 -4.44
C ARG A 73 -0.67 -4.43 -4.21
N VAL A 74 -1.97 -4.45 -4.50
CA VAL A 74 -2.86 -3.29 -4.30
C VAL A 74 -3.00 -2.95 -2.81
N ILE A 75 -3.15 -3.97 -1.96
CA ILE A 75 -3.18 -3.80 -0.50
C ILE A 75 -1.85 -3.21 -0.02
N ALA A 76 -0.72 -3.79 -0.40
CA ALA A 76 0.61 -3.29 -0.03
C ALA A 76 0.80 -1.82 -0.49
N GLY A 77 0.45 -1.49 -1.73
CA GLY A 77 0.53 -0.12 -2.24
C GLY A 77 -0.33 0.87 -1.46
N SER A 78 -1.56 0.47 -1.08
CA SER A 78 -2.45 1.31 -0.27
C SER A 78 -1.90 1.56 1.15
N LEU A 79 -1.29 0.54 1.77
CA LEU A 79 -0.65 0.64 3.08
C LEU A 79 0.58 1.55 3.03
N VAL A 80 1.42 1.42 2.00
CA VAL A 80 2.58 2.29 1.79
C VAL A 80 2.13 3.74 1.57
N GLY A 81 1.11 3.98 0.75
CA GLY A 81 0.55 5.32 0.55
C GLY A 81 0.02 5.94 1.84
N ALA A 82 -0.68 5.16 2.67
CA ALA A 82 -1.16 5.61 3.98
C ALA A 82 -0.01 5.94 4.95
N ALA A 83 1.05 5.12 4.97
CA ALA A 83 2.24 5.35 5.79
C ALA A 83 3.02 6.60 5.35
N LEU A 84 3.17 6.84 4.05
CA LEU A 84 3.83 8.04 3.53
C LEU A 84 3.01 9.30 3.82
N ALA A 85 1.69 9.25 3.66
CA ALA A 85 0.81 10.36 3.97
C ALA A 85 0.86 10.73 5.46
N SER A 86 0.84 9.73 6.35
CA SER A 86 0.93 9.96 7.80
C SER A 86 2.30 10.50 8.21
N ALA A 87 3.40 9.93 7.70
CA ALA A 87 4.74 10.44 7.91
C ALA A 87 4.89 11.89 7.46
N GLY A 88 4.38 12.24 6.26
CA GLY A 88 4.40 13.60 5.74
C GLY A 88 3.70 14.61 6.65
N VAL A 89 2.48 14.30 7.10
CA VAL A 89 1.73 15.18 8.02
C VAL A 89 2.44 15.34 9.38
N LEU A 90 3.05 14.28 9.90
CA LEU A 90 3.82 14.33 11.16
C LEU A 90 5.06 15.23 11.00
N PHE A 91 5.83 15.04 9.93
CA PHE A 91 7.03 15.86 9.66
C PHE A 91 6.68 17.33 9.43
N GLN A 92 5.65 17.61 8.63
CA GLN A 92 5.17 18.98 8.41
C GLN A 92 4.71 19.64 9.70
N GLY A 93 4.06 18.88 10.61
CA GLY A 93 3.65 19.36 11.93
C GLY A 93 4.81 19.64 12.88
N MET A 94 5.79 18.74 12.95
CA MET A 94 6.99 18.89 13.80
C MET A 94 7.86 20.07 13.37
N LEU A 95 8.14 20.18 12.08
CA LEU A 95 8.99 21.24 11.52
C LEU A 95 8.24 22.54 11.29
N ARG A 96 6.90 22.54 11.45
CA ARG A 96 6.01 23.66 11.14
C ARG A 96 6.27 24.24 9.75
N ASN A 97 6.66 23.37 8.82
CA ASN A 97 7.02 23.73 7.46
C ASN A 97 6.21 22.85 6.50
N PRO A 98 5.25 23.42 5.75
CA PRO A 98 4.41 22.66 4.82
C PRO A 98 5.20 22.08 3.63
N MET A 99 6.44 22.50 3.41
CA MET A 99 7.33 21.99 2.36
C MET A 99 8.29 20.90 2.86
N ALA A 100 8.22 20.54 4.15
CA ALA A 100 9.08 19.50 4.71
C ALA A 100 8.66 18.11 4.21
N ASP A 101 9.66 17.33 3.82
CA ASP A 101 9.50 15.97 3.32
C ASP A 101 10.27 14.95 4.20
N PRO A 102 9.69 13.79 4.52
CA PRO A 102 10.33 12.78 5.39
C PRO A 102 11.64 12.19 4.85
N TYR A 103 11.93 12.31 3.55
CA TYR A 103 13.14 11.75 2.95
C TYR A 103 14.41 12.54 3.26
N ILE A 104 14.29 13.75 3.82
CA ILE A 104 15.43 14.65 4.10
C ILE A 104 16.36 14.13 5.21
N ILE A 105 15.89 13.25 6.10
CA ILE A 105 16.68 12.72 7.23
C ILE A 105 17.46 11.43 6.90
N GLY A 106 17.65 11.10 5.62
CA GLY A 106 18.48 9.96 5.20
C GLY A 106 17.79 8.58 5.27
N THR A 107 16.49 8.52 5.58
CA THR A 107 15.69 7.28 5.62
C THR A 107 15.75 6.49 4.30
N SER A 108 15.58 7.16 3.15
CA SER A 108 15.64 6.50 1.84
C SER A 108 17.03 5.99 1.49
N ALA A 109 18.07 6.78 1.80
CA ALA A 109 19.45 6.39 1.52
C ALA A 109 19.88 5.18 2.39
N GLY A 110 19.52 5.20 3.68
CA GLY A 110 19.73 4.06 4.58
C GLY A 110 18.99 2.81 4.14
N ALA A 111 17.73 2.95 3.69
CA ALA A 111 16.96 1.83 3.15
C ALA A 111 17.61 1.22 1.90
N ALA A 112 18.03 2.06 0.95
CA ALA A 112 18.68 1.61 -0.28
C ALA A 112 20.03 0.92 0.01
N PHE A 113 20.82 1.46 0.94
CA PHE A 113 22.07 0.86 1.38
C PHE A 113 21.86 -0.54 1.98
N GLY A 114 20.94 -0.67 2.93
CA GLY A 114 20.59 -1.96 3.54
C GLY A 114 20.06 -2.98 2.52
N ALA A 115 19.18 -2.55 1.62
CA ALA A 115 18.68 -3.39 0.54
C ALA A 115 19.80 -3.89 -0.38
N THR A 116 20.74 -3.02 -0.74
CA THR A 116 21.86 -3.35 -1.63
C THR A 116 22.79 -4.38 -0.99
N ILE A 117 23.11 -4.23 0.31
CA ILE A 117 23.89 -5.22 1.05
C ILE A 117 23.19 -6.59 1.03
N ALA A 118 21.88 -6.62 1.28
CA ALA A 118 21.12 -7.86 1.26
C ALA A 118 21.07 -8.52 -0.12
N MET A 119 21.09 -7.74 -1.21
CA MET A 119 21.14 -8.26 -2.58
C MET A 119 22.53 -8.80 -2.95
N MET A 120 23.61 -8.25 -2.38
CA MET A 120 24.97 -8.70 -2.64
C MET A 120 25.37 -9.92 -1.82
N LEU A 121 24.78 -10.13 -0.64
CA LEU A 121 25.04 -11.30 0.18
C LEU A 121 24.45 -12.54 -0.47
N PRO A 122 25.24 -13.61 -0.71
CA PRO A 122 24.76 -14.88 -1.27
C PRO A 122 24.04 -15.73 -0.21
N VAL A 123 23.26 -15.08 0.67
CA VAL A 123 22.56 -15.71 1.78
C VAL A 123 21.07 -15.66 1.49
N SER A 124 20.49 -16.78 1.06
CA SER A 124 19.04 -16.91 0.93
C SER A 124 18.40 -17.23 2.28
N VAL A 125 18.42 -16.27 3.20
CA VAL A 125 17.64 -16.37 4.44
C VAL A 125 16.20 -15.92 4.15
N ALA A 126 15.29 -16.88 4.17
CA ALA A 126 13.86 -16.61 4.23
C ALA A 126 13.45 -16.60 5.70
N PHE A 127 13.19 -15.42 6.27
CA PHE A 127 12.70 -15.29 7.64
C PHE A 127 11.20 -15.00 7.59
N LEU A 128 10.36 -15.85 8.19
CA LEU A 128 8.89 -15.65 8.18
C LEU A 128 8.29 -15.48 6.77
N SER A 129 8.86 -16.16 5.76
CA SER A 129 8.51 -16.02 4.34
C SER A 129 8.82 -14.64 3.72
N PHE A 130 9.45 -13.72 4.47
CA PHE A 130 10.03 -12.49 3.96
C PHE A 130 11.48 -12.72 3.52
N GLY A 131 11.86 -12.11 2.40
CA GLY A 131 13.26 -12.10 1.95
C GLY A 131 14.14 -11.22 2.87
N LEU A 132 15.45 -11.35 2.73
CA LEU A 132 16.42 -10.52 3.47
C LEU A 132 16.31 -9.02 3.13
N VAL A 133 15.89 -8.71 1.90
CA VAL A 133 15.89 -7.34 1.35
C VAL A 133 15.01 -6.36 2.15
N PRO A 134 13.70 -6.62 2.42
CA PRO A 134 12.89 -5.69 3.19
C PRO A 134 13.37 -5.50 4.63
N ILE A 135 13.90 -6.55 5.25
CA ILE A 135 14.44 -6.52 6.61
C ILE A 135 15.67 -5.63 6.66
N ALA A 136 16.64 -5.87 5.78
CA ALA A 136 17.86 -5.08 5.70
C ALA A 136 17.57 -3.62 5.31
N ALA A 137 16.61 -3.37 4.40
CA ALA A 137 16.17 -2.02 4.06
C ALA A 137 15.58 -1.30 5.29
N PHE A 138 14.74 -1.97 6.08
CA PHE A 138 14.16 -1.39 7.28
C PHE A 138 15.23 -1.01 8.33
N PHE A 139 16.14 -1.93 8.64
CA PHE A 139 17.21 -1.66 9.61
C PHE A 139 18.25 -0.66 9.09
N GLY A 140 18.52 -0.65 7.79
CA GLY A 140 19.36 0.36 7.15
C GLY A 140 18.75 1.75 7.25
N ALA A 141 17.44 1.88 7.02
CA ALA A 141 16.71 3.14 7.22
C ALA A 141 16.74 3.58 8.68
N LEU A 142 16.45 2.67 9.62
CA LEU A 142 16.45 2.96 11.04
C LEU A 142 17.82 3.40 11.54
N GLY A 143 18.89 2.71 11.14
CA GLY A 143 20.26 3.08 11.47
C GLY A 143 20.65 4.45 10.94
N ALA A 144 20.25 4.78 9.69
CA ALA A 144 20.50 6.10 9.13
C ALA A 144 19.79 7.21 9.91
N VAL A 145 18.52 7.00 10.32
CA VAL A 145 17.81 7.95 11.17
C VAL A 145 18.56 8.16 12.48
N LEU A 146 18.86 7.10 13.22
CA LEU A 146 19.51 7.18 14.54
C LEU A 146 20.91 7.83 14.52
N LEU A 147 21.62 7.78 13.39
CA LEU A 147 22.94 8.38 13.24
C LEU A 147 22.88 9.87 12.83
N VAL A 148 21.82 10.28 12.12
CA VAL A 148 21.68 11.63 11.58
C VAL A 148 20.87 12.54 12.50
N SER A 149 19.85 12.00 13.19
CA SER A 149 19.01 12.72 14.15
C SER A 149 19.63 12.78 15.53
#